data_AF-A0A254QNN8-F1
#
_entry.id   AF-A0A254QNN8-F1
#
_cell.length_a   1.000
_cell.length_b   1.000
_cell.length_c   1.000
_cell.angle_alpha   90.00
_cell.angle_beta   90.00
_cell.angle_gamma   90.00
#
_symmetry.space_group_name_H-M   'P 1'
#
loop_
_entity.id
_entity.type
_entity.pdbx_description
1 polymer ?
#
loop_
_entity_poly.entity_id
_entity_poly.type
_entity_poly.pdbx_seq_one_letter_code
_entity_poly.pdbx_strand_id
1 'polypeptide(L)'
;MGRSVVSFFMLAALTAAFAQDFKDPDKELEILFGQTGSKDIKPWDKKAEREKFHPTVVRGTLAADRDAAYQKRLQLEKESFLMGYLWKNVGPEPQSGRVMMITAPENNPDQVYAAFATGGLFRTEDDGQTWTSLWDNQPSFGIGDFAVSKDGKTIYLGTGEANNQRTSYSGTGMYKSTDSGKTWSFIGLPESHHIGRIVMDPKDENTVWVAVTGHLYSANPERGLYKTTDGGKSWKQVLKKDEFTGAIDIQLDPKNPKVAVAAMYQRDRRAWNFLESGPGSAVYRTEDGGNSWKQISTLPSGESCGRVGLAWAKSDNKIVYAFVENPGKNEGWGDEDERTRSGVLTPRRFLKLDAKMFQEIEKPVLETFWKAYAPADAKLDDVLAGLKDGKMTMADVKAKIEVKSPNAFDPGQNADELYKSTDGGKTFAKVTKFGEIGGYYYERV
;
A
#
# COMPACT_ATOMS: atom_id res chain seq x y z
N MET A 1 -3.86 -20.17 6.43
CA MET A 1 -2.97 -20.45 5.27
C MET A 1 -2.83 -19.16 4.49
N GLY A 2 -1.58 -18.66 4.29
CA GLY A 2 -1.33 -17.34 3.70
C GLY A 2 -0.09 -16.62 4.25
N ARG A 3 0.62 -17.18 5.23
CA ARG A 3 2.01 -16.80 5.55
C ARG A 3 2.93 -17.91 5.03
N SER A 4 3.98 -17.49 4.32
CA SER A 4 5.13 -18.28 3.82
C SER A 4 4.85 -19.43 2.84
N VAL A 5 4.81 -19.13 1.55
CA VAL A 5 5.27 -20.08 0.50
C VAL A 5 6.42 -19.46 -0.34
N VAL A 6 6.60 -18.14 -0.29
CA VAL A 6 7.67 -17.47 -1.06
C VAL A 6 9.06 -17.62 -0.41
N SER A 7 9.17 -17.85 0.90
CA SER A 7 10.47 -18.01 1.56
C SER A 7 11.09 -19.40 1.36
N PHE A 8 10.31 -20.44 1.03
CA PHE A 8 10.85 -21.80 0.88
C PHE A 8 11.43 -22.07 -0.52
N PHE A 9 10.87 -21.45 -1.57
CA PHE A 9 11.36 -21.65 -2.94
C PHE A 9 12.64 -20.88 -3.26
N MET A 10 12.88 -19.70 -2.65
CA MET A 10 14.18 -19.02 -2.77
C MET A 10 15.29 -19.76 -2.01
N LEU A 11 14.96 -20.45 -0.91
CA LEU A 11 15.95 -21.21 -0.14
C LEU A 11 16.38 -22.49 -0.88
N ALA A 12 15.47 -23.16 -1.59
CA ALA A 12 15.78 -24.34 -2.41
C ALA A 12 16.61 -23.98 -3.68
N ALA A 13 16.39 -22.80 -4.26
CA ALA A 13 17.15 -22.35 -5.43
C ALA A 13 18.55 -21.82 -5.08
N LEU A 14 18.73 -21.20 -3.90
CA LEU A 14 20.07 -20.81 -3.42
C LEU A 14 20.91 -21.99 -2.91
N THR A 15 20.28 -23.03 -2.36
CA THR A 15 21.01 -24.21 -1.85
C THR A 15 21.55 -25.12 -2.96
N ALA A 16 20.98 -25.08 -4.17
CA ALA A 16 21.51 -25.84 -5.30
C ALA A 16 22.69 -25.15 -6.02
N ALA A 17 22.85 -23.83 -5.88
CA ALA A 17 23.89 -23.06 -6.57
C ALA A 17 25.19 -22.86 -5.75
N PHE A 18 25.18 -23.21 -4.46
CA PHE A 18 26.36 -23.18 -3.59
C PHE A 18 26.43 -24.45 -2.76
N ALA A 19 26.62 -25.58 -3.43
CA ALA A 19 27.05 -26.82 -2.79
C ALA A 19 28.55 -26.70 -2.43
N GLN A 20 28.84 -26.00 -1.34
CA GLN A 20 30.08 -26.19 -0.58
C GLN A 20 29.69 -26.67 0.81
N ASP A 21 30.37 -27.71 1.29
CA ASP A 21 30.11 -28.36 2.57
C ASP A 21 30.19 -27.36 3.74
N PHE A 22 29.03 -26.93 4.24
CA PHE A 22 28.94 -26.10 5.44
C PHE A 22 29.19 -26.97 6.67
N LYS A 23 30.29 -26.69 7.40
CA LYS A 23 30.73 -27.48 8.56
C LYS A 23 29.89 -27.25 9.82
N ASP A 24 29.15 -26.15 9.93
CA ASP A 24 28.26 -25.83 11.05
C ASP A 24 27.19 -24.80 10.63
N PRO A 25 26.03 -25.26 10.12
CA PRO A 25 24.98 -24.39 9.57
C PRO A 25 24.38 -23.40 10.57
N ASP A 26 24.34 -23.77 11.85
CA ASP A 26 23.67 -22.97 12.90
C ASP A 26 24.53 -21.77 13.33
N LYS A 27 25.86 -21.93 13.30
CA LYS A 27 26.81 -20.87 13.67
C LYS A 27 26.96 -19.80 12.58
N GLU A 28 26.77 -20.17 11.32
CA GLU A 28 26.79 -19.21 10.21
C GLU A 28 25.42 -18.53 9.99
N LEU A 29 24.31 -19.17 10.40
CA LEU A 29 23.02 -18.49 10.58
C LEU A 29 23.11 -17.39 11.65
N GLU A 30 23.86 -17.61 12.73
CA GLU A 30 24.18 -16.57 13.73
C GLU A 30 24.96 -15.37 13.16
N ILE A 31 25.79 -15.60 12.12
CA ILE A 31 26.57 -14.54 11.44
C ILE A 31 25.70 -13.79 10.43
N LEU A 32 24.82 -14.48 9.70
CA LEU A 32 23.90 -13.89 8.72
C LEU A 32 22.74 -13.11 9.36
N PHE A 33 22.29 -13.54 10.54
CA PHE A 33 21.18 -12.92 11.26
C PHE A 33 21.59 -12.12 12.50
N GLY A 34 22.89 -12.10 12.80
CA GLY A 34 23.47 -11.36 13.92
C GLY A 34 23.06 -11.94 15.27
N GLN A 35 24.01 -11.98 16.20
CA GLN A 35 23.73 -12.27 17.59
C GLN A 35 22.51 -11.48 18.10
N THR A 36 21.56 -12.21 18.66
CA THR A 36 20.57 -11.74 19.63
C THR A 36 21.32 -11.16 20.83
N GLY A 37 21.70 -9.89 20.73
CA GLY A 37 22.52 -9.20 21.72
C GLY A 37 22.16 -7.73 21.90
N SER A 38 21.09 -7.22 21.30
CA SER A 38 20.61 -5.88 21.64
C SER A 38 19.65 -5.96 22.81
N LYS A 39 20.19 -5.83 24.03
CA LYS A 39 19.40 -5.73 25.26
C LYS A 39 18.48 -4.48 25.32
N ASP A 40 18.51 -3.62 24.30
CA ASP A 40 17.88 -2.29 24.30
C ASP A 40 17.10 -1.92 23.01
N ILE A 41 16.67 -2.86 22.15
CA ILE A 41 15.77 -2.48 21.05
C ILE A 41 14.35 -2.36 21.59
N LYS A 42 14.02 -1.16 22.07
CA LYS A 42 12.63 -0.74 22.21
C LYS A 42 12.00 -0.63 20.81
N PRO A 43 10.73 -1.03 20.64
CA PRO A 43 10.00 -0.83 19.40
C PRO A 43 9.93 0.66 19.12
N TRP A 44 10.34 1.06 17.93
CA TRP A 44 10.25 2.45 17.48
C TRP A 44 8.78 2.75 17.25
N ASP A 45 8.25 3.83 17.81
CA ASP A 45 7.03 4.39 17.27
C ASP A 45 7.30 4.94 15.85
N LYS A 46 6.24 5.18 15.07
CA LYS A 46 6.38 5.60 13.66
C LYS A 46 7.20 6.88 13.49
N LYS A 47 7.19 7.77 14.49
CA LYS A 47 8.00 9.00 14.47
C LYS A 47 9.48 8.64 14.59
N ALA A 48 9.84 7.84 15.59
CA ALA A 48 11.22 7.45 15.84
C ALA A 48 11.76 6.53 14.72
N GLU A 49 10.90 5.70 14.12
CA GLU A 49 11.19 4.90 12.92
C GLU A 49 11.56 5.79 11.73
N ARG A 50 10.74 6.82 11.47
CA ARG A 50 10.97 7.82 10.41
C ARG A 50 12.31 8.52 10.59
N GLU A 51 12.59 9.04 11.78
CA GLU A 51 13.84 9.76 12.08
C GLU A 51 15.09 8.88 11.90
N LYS A 52 14.98 7.59 12.24
CA LYS A 52 16.12 6.66 12.20
C LYS A 52 16.36 6.01 10.83
N PHE A 53 15.30 5.52 10.17
CA PHE A 53 15.43 4.65 8.99
C PHE A 53 15.04 5.34 7.69
N HIS A 54 14.44 6.53 7.77
CA HIS A 54 14.02 7.31 6.60
C HIS A 54 14.69 8.69 6.56
N PRO A 55 16.03 8.80 6.76
CA PRO A 55 16.71 10.08 6.62
C PRO A 55 16.59 10.59 5.17
N THR A 56 16.51 11.90 5.03
CA THR A 56 16.31 12.56 3.74
C THR A 56 17.54 12.40 2.83
N VAL A 57 17.29 12.48 1.51
CA VAL A 57 18.24 12.62 0.40
C VAL A 57 18.69 11.29 -0.25
N VAL A 58 17.77 10.67 -0.99
CA VAL A 58 18.11 9.96 -2.23
C VAL A 58 17.43 10.73 -3.35
N ARG A 59 18.16 11.05 -4.42
CA ARG A 59 17.58 11.69 -5.61
C ARG A 59 17.07 10.60 -6.54
N GLY A 60 15.80 10.66 -6.94
CA GLY A 60 15.29 9.80 -8.00
C GLY A 60 15.92 10.12 -9.35
N THR A 61 15.86 9.18 -10.31
CA THR A 61 16.17 9.46 -11.72
C THR A 61 15.31 10.63 -12.20
N LEU A 62 15.89 11.57 -12.94
CA LEU A 62 15.15 12.75 -13.40
C LEU A 62 14.24 12.41 -14.57
N ALA A 63 13.18 13.20 -14.73
CA ALA A 63 12.33 13.19 -15.91
C ALA A 63 13.12 13.30 -17.20
N ALA A 64 14.10 14.23 -17.25
CA ALA A 64 14.94 14.43 -18.43
C ALA A 64 15.77 13.17 -18.77
N ASP A 65 16.28 12.46 -17.76
CA ASP A 65 17.04 11.23 -17.97
C ASP A 65 16.13 10.09 -18.46
N ARG A 66 14.92 9.98 -17.89
CA ARG A 66 13.90 9.01 -18.35
C ARG A 66 13.48 9.26 -19.79
N ASP A 67 13.22 10.52 -20.15
CA ASP A 67 12.86 10.91 -21.52
C ASP A 67 14.03 10.64 -22.48
N ALA A 68 15.25 11.05 -22.14
CA ALA A 68 16.43 10.77 -22.95
C ALA A 68 16.64 9.27 -23.19
N ALA A 69 16.43 8.43 -22.15
CA ALA A 69 16.48 6.98 -22.28
C ALA A 69 15.39 6.44 -23.22
N TYR A 70 14.17 6.98 -23.15
CA TYR A 70 13.09 6.62 -24.06
C TYR A 70 13.36 7.03 -25.51
N GLN A 71 13.82 8.27 -25.76
CA GLN A 71 14.18 8.72 -27.10
C GLN A 71 15.31 7.87 -27.68
N LYS A 72 16.31 7.51 -26.85
CA LYS A 72 17.38 6.59 -27.24
C LYS A 72 16.83 5.21 -27.63
N ARG A 73 15.90 4.65 -26.86
CA ARG A 73 15.25 3.37 -27.20
C ARG A 73 14.54 3.46 -28.57
N LEU A 74 13.76 4.52 -28.81
CA LEU A 74 13.06 4.71 -30.09
C LEU A 74 14.04 4.82 -31.26
N GLN A 75 15.18 5.48 -31.07
CA GLN A 75 16.21 5.56 -32.10
C GLN A 75 16.82 4.18 -32.39
N LEU A 76 17.17 3.42 -31.34
CA LEU A 76 17.71 2.06 -31.48
C LEU A 76 16.72 1.12 -32.17
N GLU A 77 15.42 1.25 -31.93
CA GLU A 77 14.38 0.48 -32.60
C GLU A 77 14.31 0.77 -34.11
N LYS A 78 14.45 2.05 -34.50
CA LYS A 78 14.48 2.47 -35.92
C LYS A 78 15.75 2.03 -36.64
N GLU A 79 16.89 2.03 -35.95
CA GLU A 79 18.18 1.62 -36.50
C GLU A 79 18.41 0.11 -36.45
N SER A 80 17.55 -0.62 -35.76
CA SER A 80 17.66 -2.07 -35.62
C SER A 80 17.55 -2.77 -36.97
N PHE A 81 18.47 -3.69 -37.24
CA PHE A 81 18.35 -4.62 -38.37
C PHE A 81 17.09 -5.51 -38.29
N LEU A 82 16.39 -5.51 -37.15
CA LEU A 82 15.13 -6.22 -36.92
C LEU A 82 13.87 -5.33 -37.06
N MET A 83 13.97 -4.05 -37.43
CA MET A 83 12.83 -3.10 -37.45
C MET A 83 11.59 -3.60 -38.23
N GLY A 84 11.79 -4.41 -39.28
CA GLY A 84 10.70 -4.98 -40.09
C GLY A 84 10.05 -6.25 -39.52
N TYR A 85 10.58 -6.80 -38.43
CA TYR A 85 10.02 -7.99 -37.79
C TYR A 85 8.98 -7.61 -36.75
N LEU A 86 7.79 -8.22 -36.85
CA LEU A 86 6.74 -8.05 -35.86
C LEU A 86 6.96 -9.01 -34.69
N TRP A 87 6.88 -8.49 -33.47
CA TRP A 87 6.82 -9.31 -32.27
C TRP A 87 5.52 -10.11 -32.26
N LYS A 88 5.65 -11.43 -32.13
CA LYS A 88 4.51 -12.32 -31.91
C LYS A 88 4.53 -12.76 -30.45
N ASN A 89 3.41 -12.56 -29.75
CA ASN A 89 3.22 -13.16 -28.44
C ASN A 89 3.22 -14.70 -28.61
N VAL A 90 4.11 -15.39 -27.89
CA VAL A 90 4.25 -16.86 -27.93
C VAL A 90 3.72 -17.53 -26.66
N GLY A 91 2.98 -16.79 -25.83
CA GLY A 91 2.38 -17.27 -24.59
C GLY A 91 3.34 -17.27 -23.38
N PRO A 92 2.92 -17.91 -22.26
CA PRO A 92 1.69 -18.70 -22.11
C PRO A 92 0.41 -17.84 -22.07
N GLU A 93 -0.69 -18.39 -22.59
CA GLU A 93 -2.01 -17.71 -22.70
C GLU A 93 -2.63 -17.24 -21.36
N PRO A 94 -2.39 -17.88 -20.19
CA PRO A 94 -2.81 -17.35 -18.89
C PRO A 94 -1.62 -16.70 -18.15
N GLN A 95 -1.23 -15.47 -18.52
CA GLN A 95 -0.43 -14.64 -17.61
C GLN A 95 -1.36 -13.72 -16.81
N SER A 96 -1.45 -14.00 -15.51
CA SER A 96 -2.09 -13.09 -14.56
C SER A 96 -1.10 -11.98 -14.19
N GLY A 97 -1.46 -10.74 -14.48
CA GLY A 97 -0.82 -9.55 -13.94
C GLY A 97 -1.69 -8.92 -12.86
N ARG A 98 -1.12 -8.01 -12.06
CA ARG A 98 -1.94 -7.20 -11.15
C ARG A 98 -2.69 -6.15 -11.95
N VAL A 99 -3.99 -6.36 -12.11
CA VAL A 99 -4.92 -5.37 -12.65
C VAL A 99 -5.09 -4.26 -11.60
N MET A 100 -4.92 -3.02 -12.03
CA MET A 100 -5.06 -1.82 -11.21
C MET A 100 -6.47 -1.25 -11.27
N MET A 101 -7.03 -1.24 -12.48
CA MET A 101 -8.34 -0.69 -12.75
C MET A 101 -8.98 -1.42 -13.93
N ILE A 102 -10.29 -1.61 -13.83
CA ILE A 102 -11.17 -1.97 -14.92
C ILE A 102 -12.29 -0.94 -14.97
N THR A 103 -12.61 -0.43 -16.15
CA THR A 103 -13.77 0.45 -16.34
C THR A 103 -14.30 0.33 -17.77
N ALA A 104 -15.51 0.82 -18.01
CA ALA A 104 -16.10 0.95 -19.33
C ALA A 104 -16.73 2.35 -19.48
N PRO A 105 -16.78 2.91 -20.70
CA PRO A 105 -17.54 4.12 -20.98
C PRO A 105 -19.03 3.93 -20.71
N GLU A 106 -19.69 4.97 -20.18
CA GLU A 106 -21.12 4.93 -19.85
C GLU A 106 -22.00 4.65 -21.08
N ASN A 107 -21.59 5.14 -22.26
CA ASN A 107 -22.36 4.99 -23.49
C ASN A 107 -22.02 3.72 -24.28
N ASN A 108 -21.00 2.96 -23.86
CA ASN A 108 -20.58 1.73 -24.53
C ASN A 108 -19.98 0.72 -23.52
N PRO A 109 -20.82 -0.01 -22.76
CA PRO A 109 -20.37 -0.90 -21.70
C PRO A 109 -19.59 -2.13 -22.19
N ASP A 110 -19.78 -2.53 -23.45
CA ASP A 110 -19.08 -3.68 -24.07
C ASP A 110 -17.59 -3.34 -24.34
N GLN A 111 -17.27 -2.04 -24.42
CA GLN A 111 -15.91 -1.53 -24.51
C GLN A 111 -15.26 -1.44 -23.12
N VAL A 112 -14.65 -2.54 -22.68
CA VAL A 112 -13.97 -2.59 -21.38
C VAL A 112 -12.49 -2.26 -21.51
N TYR A 113 -11.99 -1.44 -20.59
CA TYR A 113 -10.59 -1.10 -20.45
C TYR A 113 -10.01 -1.74 -19.21
N ALA A 114 -8.80 -2.29 -19.31
CA ALA A 114 -8.07 -2.87 -18.19
C ALA A 114 -6.64 -2.31 -18.14
N ALA A 115 -6.27 -1.73 -17.00
CA ALA A 115 -4.93 -1.20 -16.76
C ALA A 115 -4.17 -2.10 -15.78
N PHE A 116 -2.88 -2.27 -16.03
CA PHE A 116 -2.02 -3.15 -15.25
C PHE A 116 -0.93 -2.40 -14.52
N ALA A 117 -0.58 -2.89 -13.34
CA ALA A 117 0.51 -2.35 -12.53
C ALA A 117 1.85 -2.43 -13.28
N THR A 118 1.97 -3.48 -14.11
CA THR A 118 3.06 -3.73 -15.05
C THR A 118 2.46 -4.44 -16.27
N GLY A 119 2.27 -3.73 -17.38
CA GLY A 119 1.67 -4.31 -18.60
C GLY A 119 0.93 -3.32 -19.49
N GLY A 120 0.76 -2.06 -19.09
CA GLY A 120 0.09 -1.05 -19.89
C GLY A 120 -1.44 -1.06 -19.77
N LEU A 121 -2.10 -0.53 -20.80
CA LEU A 121 -3.55 -0.39 -20.92
C LEU A 121 -4.05 -1.25 -22.08
N PHE A 122 -5.06 -2.05 -21.83
CA PHE A 122 -5.74 -2.86 -22.84
C PHE A 122 -7.20 -2.46 -22.96
N ARG A 123 -7.77 -2.74 -24.13
CA ARG A 123 -9.19 -2.55 -24.44
C ARG A 123 -9.75 -3.75 -25.18
N THR A 124 -10.95 -4.16 -24.82
CA THR A 124 -11.77 -5.12 -25.57
C THR A 124 -12.95 -4.38 -26.20
N GLU A 125 -13.49 -4.94 -27.28
CA GLU A 125 -14.73 -4.49 -27.94
C GLU A 125 -15.78 -5.61 -27.98
N ASP A 126 -15.52 -6.73 -27.30
CA ASP A 126 -16.24 -8.00 -27.42
C ASP A 126 -16.36 -8.75 -26.08
N ASP A 127 -16.64 -7.99 -25.01
CA ASP A 127 -16.86 -8.49 -23.64
C ASP A 127 -15.67 -9.29 -23.06
N GLY A 128 -14.46 -8.94 -23.48
CA GLY A 128 -13.22 -9.52 -22.97
C GLY A 128 -12.77 -10.79 -23.68
N GLN A 129 -13.39 -11.15 -24.81
CA GLN A 129 -12.95 -12.27 -25.64
C GLN A 129 -11.61 -11.99 -26.32
N THR A 130 -11.43 -10.77 -26.83
CA THR A 130 -10.17 -10.30 -27.41
C THR A 130 -9.76 -8.95 -26.84
N TRP A 131 -8.44 -8.73 -26.76
CA TRP A 131 -7.86 -7.52 -26.16
C TRP A 131 -6.82 -6.91 -27.08
N THR A 132 -6.91 -5.59 -27.22
CA THR A 132 -5.94 -4.76 -27.95
C THR A 132 -5.13 -3.94 -26.95
N SER A 133 -3.80 -4.00 -27.02
CA SER A 133 -2.96 -3.08 -26.26
C SER A 133 -3.04 -1.67 -26.85
N LEU A 134 -3.16 -0.69 -25.96
CA LEU A 134 -3.19 0.74 -26.30
C LEU A 134 -1.90 1.47 -25.88
N TRP A 135 -0.92 0.76 -25.30
CA TRP A 135 0.18 1.41 -24.55
C TRP A 135 1.59 0.83 -24.80
N ASP A 136 1.75 -0.17 -25.68
CA ASP A 136 3.03 -0.89 -25.86
C ASP A 136 4.22 0.00 -26.27
N ASN A 137 3.94 1.12 -26.96
CA ASN A 137 4.97 2.00 -27.52
C ASN A 137 5.31 3.19 -26.63
N GLN A 138 4.85 3.23 -25.38
CA GLN A 138 4.97 4.37 -24.48
C GLN A 138 6.15 4.24 -23.50
N PRO A 139 6.63 5.34 -22.87
CA PRO A 139 7.87 5.35 -22.08
C PRO A 139 7.80 4.64 -20.72
N SER A 140 6.62 4.22 -20.27
CA SER A 140 6.43 3.49 -19.01
C SER A 140 5.39 2.40 -19.20
N PHE A 141 5.63 1.21 -18.66
CA PHE A 141 4.73 0.07 -18.74
C PHE A 141 3.80 -0.07 -17.52
N GLY A 142 4.05 0.68 -16.45
CA GLY A 142 3.22 0.66 -15.26
C GLY A 142 2.14 1.74 -15.33
N ILE A 143 0.87 1.37 -15.13
CA ILE A 143 -0.24 2.32 -15.09
C ILE A 143 -0.67 2.52 -13.64
N GLY A 144 -0.81 3.79 -13.25
CA GLY A 144 -1.32 4.20 -11.94
C GLY A 144 -2.82 4.20 -11.91
N ASP A 145 -3.42 5.03 -12.77
CA ASP A 145 -4.86 5.11 -12.95
C ASP A 145 -5.19 5.64 -14.35
N PHE A 146 -6.46 5.57 -14.75
CA PHE A 146 -6.96 6.24 -15.93
C PHE A 146 -8.43 6.67 -15.78
N ALA A 147 -8.84 7.67 -16.55
CA ALA A 147 -10.24 8.09 -16.67
C ALA A 147 -10.63 8.15 -18.13
N VAL A 148 -11.83 7.68 -18.45
CA VAL A 148 -12.39 7.63 -19.81
C VAL A 148 -13.66 8.46 -19.89
N SER A 149 -13.83 9.20 -21.00
CA SER A 149 -15.06 9.94 -21.28
C SER A 149 -16.25 8.99 -21.46
N LYS A 150 -17.47 9.53 -21.36
CA LYS A 150 -18.70 8.75 -21.50
C LYS A 150 -18.79 8.01 -22.84
N ASP A 151 -18.22 8.59 -23.89
CA ASP A 151 -18.20 8.03 -25.25
C ASP A 151 -16.95 7.20 -25.57
N GLY A 152 -16.01 7.04 -24.65
CA GLY A 152 -14.80 6.24 -24.86
C GLY A 152 -13.70 6.90 -25.70
N LYS A 153 -13.87 8.15 -26.15
CA LYS A 153 -12.90 8.81 -27.04
C LYS A 153 -11.75 9.48 -26.30
N THR A 154 -12.06 10.18 -25.23
CA THR A 154 -11.07 10.89 -24.42
C THR A 154 -10.60 9.98 -23.31
N ILE A 155 -9.29 9.77 -23.21
CA ILE A 155 -8.68 9.01 -22.12
C ILE A 155 -7.57 9.84 -21.49
N TYR A 156 -7.64 10.04 -20.17
CA TYR A 156 -6.55 10.54 -19.35
C TYR A 156 -5.88 9.36 -18.67
N LEU A 157 -4.57 9.22 -18.82
CA LEU A 157 -3.82 8.11 -18.26
C LEU A 157 -2.62 8.63 -17.46
N GLY A 158 -2.47 8.11 -16.26
CA GLY A 158 -1.36 8.39 -15.36
C GLY A 158 -0.47 7.17 -15.24
N THR A 159 0.83 7.35 -15.45
CA THR A 159 1.80 6.25 -15.38
C THR A 159 2.35 6.09 -13.96
N GLY A 160 2.84 4.89 -13.66
CA GLY A 160 3.42 4.50 -12.38
C GLY A 160 2.38 4.12 -11.33
N GLU A 161 2.37 2.84 -10.96
CA GLU A 161 1.41 2.28 -10.01
C GLU A 161 1.72 2.66 -8.55
N ALA A 162 0.69 2.94 -7.74
CA ALA A 162 0.85 3.52 -6.41
C ALA A 162 0.74 2.52 -5.23
N ASN A 163 0.88 1.21 -5.46
CA ASN A 163 0.71 0.19 -4.40
C ASN A 163 1.94 -0.06 -3.52
N ASN A 164 2.95 0.79 -3.63
CA ASN A 164 4.14 0.76 -2.78
C ASN A 164 5.00 -0.50 -2.87
N GLN A 165 4.75 -1.45 -3.79
CA GLN A 165 5.49 -2.70 -3.85
C GLN A 165 6.97 -2.47 -4.19
N ARG A 166 7.82 -3.45 -3.85
CA ARG A 166 9.23 -3.40 -4.29
C ARG A 166 9.37 -3.39 -5.82
N THR A 167 8.37 -3.92 -6.50
CA THR A 167 8.22 -3.97 -7.95
C THR A 167 7.38 -2.80 -8.51
N SER A 168 7.18 -1.72 -7.74
CA SER A 168 6.59 -0.48 -8.25
C SER A 168 7.65 0.32 -9.02
N TYR A 169 7.46 0.45 -10.33
CA TYR A 169 8.34 1.24 -11.20
C TYR A 169 7.85 2.69 -11.32
N SER A 170 8.78 3.62 -11.53
CA SER A 170 8.43 5.03 -11.77
C SER A 170 7.74 5.19 -13.12
N GLY A 171 6.61 5.88 -13.11
CA GLY A 171 5.97 6.48 -14.26
C GLY A 171 6.72 7.70 -14.80
N THR A 172 6.20 8.22 -15.90
CA THR A 172 6.71 9.35 -16.68
C THR A 172 5.72 10.49 -16.79
N GLY A 173 4.61 10.43 -16.05
CA GLY A 173 3.61 11.49 -15.95
C GLY A 173 2.25 11.16 -16.56
N MET A 174 1.55 12.22 -16.95
CA MET A 174 0.19 12.21 -17.45
C MET A 174 0.16 12.26 -18.98
N TYR A 175 -0.77 11.51 -19.56
CA TYR A 175 -1.00 11.44 -21.00
C TYR A 175 -2.47 11.56 -21.32
N LYS A 176 -2.78 12.05 -22.53
CA LYS A 176 -4.13 12.16 -23.06
C LYS A 176 -4.23 11.54 -24.45
N SER A 177 -5.29 10.80 -24.67
CA SER A 177 -5.79 10.42 -25.99
C SER A 177 -7.13 11.09 -26.25
N THR A 178 -7.42 11.37 -27.53
CA THR A 178 -8.71 11.89 -28.01
C THR A 178 -9.30 11.03 -29.13
N ASP A 179 -8.69 9.87 -29.39
CA ASP A 179 -9.03 8.94 -30.46
C ASP A 179 -9.14 7.49 -29.94
N SER A 180 -9.69 7.35 -28.72
CA SER A 180 -9.90 6.07 -28.02
C SER A 180 -8.62 5.28 -27.74
N GLY A 181 -7.50 5.97 -27.55
CA GLY A 181 -6.20 5.38 -27.18
C GLY A 181 -5.34 4.96 -28.36
N LYS A 182 -5.66 5.40 -29.59
CA LYS A 182 -4.81 5.12 -30.77
C LYS A 182 -3.55 5.98 -30.77
N THR A 183 -3.66 7.25 -30.37
CA THR A 183 -2.54 8.16 -30.20
C THR A 183 -2.58 8.82 -28.83
N TRP A 184 -1.40 9.19 -28.35
CA TRP A 184 -1.19 9.73 -27.01
C TRP A 184 -0.32 10.97 -27.05
N SER A 185 -0.73 11.98 -26.29
CA SER A 185 0.05 13.19 -26.05
C SER A 185 0.47 13.24 -24.59
N PHE A 186 1.75 13.53 -24.34
CA PHE A 186 2.22 13.87 -23.00
C PHE A 186 1.61 15.21 -22.58
N ILE A 187 1.04 15.27 -21.37
CA ILE A 187 0.33 16.45 -20.86
C ILE A 187 0.86 16.92 -19.50
N GLY A 188 2.07 16.53 -19.10
CA GLY A 188 2.76 17.07 -17.93
C GLY A 188 2.87 16.10 -16.75
N LEU A 189 3.27 16.67 -15.60
CA LEU A 189 3.60 15.95 -14.37
C LEU A 189 4.71 14.88 -14.53
N PRO A 190 5.88 15.21 -15.13
CA PRO A 190 6.90 14.22 -15.47
C PRO A 190 7.67 13.66 -14.26
N GLU A 191 7.62 14.33 -13.11
CA GLU A 191 8.22 13.93 -11.82
C GLU A 191 7.17 13.35 -10.84
N SER A 192 5.96 13.09 -11.31
CA SER A 192 4.90 12.48 -10.50
C SER A 192 5.28 11.10 -9.97
N HIS A 193 6.04 10.33 -10.77
CA HIS A 193 6.42 8.91 -10.59
C HIS A 193 5.26 7.93 -10.38
N HIS A 194 4.27 8.25 -9.57
CA HIS A 194 3.17 7.36 -9.23
C HIS A 194 1.88 8.17 -9.15
N ILE A 195 0.90 7.76 -9.96
CA ILE A 195 -0.44 8.33 -9.96
C ILE A 195 -1.36 7.39 -9.18
N GLY A 196 -2.00 7.92 -8.15
CA GLY A 196 -2.91 7.15 -7.29
C GLY A 196 -4.33 7.09 -7.81
N ARG A 197 -4.82 8.22 -8.34
CA ARG A 197 -6.20 8.36 -8.82
C ARG A 197 -6.33 9.46 -9.87
N ILE A 198 -7.19 9.27 -10.86
CA ILE A 198 -7.62 10.27 -11.84
C ILE A 198 -9.15 10.31 -11.83
N VAL A 199 -9.73 11.50 -11.67
CA VAL A 199 -11.18 11.70 -11.77
C VAL A 199 -11.48 12.83 -12.74
N MET A 200 -12.22 12.51 -13.78
CA MET A 200 -12.79 13.47 -14.73
C MET A 200 -14.07 14.07 -14.16
N ASP A 201 -14.27 15.37 -14.33
CA ASP A 201 -15.53 16.02 -13.97
C ASP A 201 -16.66 15.49 -14.88
N PRO A 202 -17.77 15.00 -14.31
CA PRO A 202 -18.86 14.44 -15.11
C PRO A 202 -19.60 15.46 -15.99
N LYS A 203 -19.34 16.77 -15.81
CA LYS A 203 -19.98 17.87 -16.55
C LYS A 203 -19.01 18.59 -17.50
N ASP A 204 -17.70 18.35 -17.40
CA ASP A 204 -16.69 18.98 -18.25
C ASP A 204 -15.45 18.09 -18.36
N GLU A 205 -15.28 17.44 -19.51
CA GLU A 205 -14.16 16.52 -19.76
C GLU A 205 -12.78 17.21 -19.76
N ASN A 206 -12.73 18.54 -19.84
CA ASN A 206 -11.48 19.30 -19.73
C ASN A 206 -11.07 19.55 -18.28
N THR A 207 -11.98 19.32 -17.33
CA THR A 207 -11.70 19.42 -15.90
C THR A 207 -11.37 18.05 -15.33
N VAL A 208 -10.11 17.86 -14.93
CA VAL A 208 -9.61 16.58 -14.40
C VAL A 208 -8.80 16.81 -13.13
N TRP A 209 -9.02 15.93 -12.16
CA TRP A 209 -8.31 15.88 -10.89
C TRP A 209 -7.37 14.68 -10.86
N VAL A 210 -6.16 14.89 -10.36
CA VAL A 210 -5.12 13.85 -10.32
C VAL A 210 -4.52 13.81 -8.93
N ALA A 211 -4.68 12.68 -8.26
CA ALA A 211 -3.98 12.36 -7.03
C ALA A 211 -2.58 11.85 -7.38
N VAL A 212 -1.58 12.72 -7.23
CA VAL A 212 -0.18 12.37 -7.46
C VAL A 212 0.41 11.89 -6.14
N THR A 213 0.74 10.61 -6.06
CA THR A 213 1.32 10.05 -4.83
C THR A 213 2.79 10.43 -4.68
N GLY A 214 3.48 10.72 -5.78
CA GLY A 214 4.88 11.12 -5.76
C GLY A 214 5.82 9.92 -5.68
N HIS A 215 7.12 10.20 -5.60
CA HIS A 215 8.17 9.18 -5.53
C HIS A 215 7.99 8.25 -4.30
N LEU A 216 8.23 6.95 -4.51
CA LEU A 216 8.16 5.94 -3.44
C LEU A 216 9.45 5.86 -2.60
N TYR A 217 10.62 6.09 -3.23
CA TYR A 217 11.95 5.87 -2.61
C TYR A 217 12.73 7.17 -2.36
N SER A 218 12.13 8.33 -2.63
CA SER A 218 12.77 9.63 -2.52
C SER A 218 11.75 10.73 -2.26
N ALA A 219 12.25 11.86 -1.76
CA ALA A 219 11.47 13.09 -1.71
C ALA A 219 11.23 13.63 -3.13
N ASN A 220 10.07 14.21 -3.38
CA ASN A 220 9.86 15.02 -4.59
C ASN A 220 8.77 16.09 -4.39
N PRO A 221 8.92 17.27 -4.99
CA PRO A 221 7.95 18.35 -4.86
C PRO A 221 6.68 18.14 -5.70
N GLU A 222 6.74 17.31 -6.75
CA GLU A 222 5.62 17.02 -7.65
C GLU A 222 4.76 15.86 -7.11
N ARG A 223 4.07 16.12 -6.01
CA ARG A 223 3.11 15.22 -5.35
C ARG A 223 1.98 16.00 -4.70
N GLY A 224 0.89 15.33 -4.34
CA GLY A 224 -0.33 15.95 -3.84
C GLY A 224 -1.43 15.95 -4.88
N LEU A 225 -2.43 16.82 -4.70
CA LEU A 225 -3.59 16.86 -5.61
C LEU A 225 -3.39 17.96 -6.65
N TYR A 226 -3.57 17.58 -7.91
CA TYR A 226 -3.51 18.48 -9.06
C TYR A 226 -4.86 18.55 -9.74
N LYS A 227 -5.14 19.69 -10.37
CA LYS A 227 -6.34 19.93 -11.17
C LYS A 227 -5.98 20.64 -12.47
N THR A 228 -6.57 20.21 -13.57
CA THR A 228 -6.60 20.94 -14.83
C THR A 228 -8.04 21.35 -15.12
N THR A 229 -8.21 22.43 -15.89
CA THR A 229 -9.50 22.89 -16.45
C THR A 229 -9.39 23.21 -17.94
N ASP A 230 -8.26 22.88 -18.56
CA ASP A 230 -7.95 23.13 -19.98
C ASP A 230 -7.57 21.83 -20.71
N GLY A 231 -7.99 20.71 -20.13
CA GLY A 231 -7.81 19.39 -20.68
C GLY A 231 -6.37 18.86 -20.60
N GLY A 232 -5.57 19.37 -19.65
CA GLY A 232 -4.20 18.93 -19.40
C GLY A 232 -3.12 19.81 -20.03
N LYS A 233 -3.47 20.97 -20.60
CA LYS A 233 -2.45 21.92 -21.10
C LYS A 233 -1.69 22.56 -19.94
N SER A 234 -2.37 22.75 -18.80
CA SER A 234 -1.76 23.19 -17.55
C SER A 234 -2.35 22.46 -16.34
N TRP A 235 -1.55 22.38 -15.27
CA TRP A 235 -1.93 21.75 -14.01
C TRP A 235 -1.71 22.70 -12.84
N LYS A 236 -2.73 22.88 -12.01
CA LYS A 236 -2.67 23.61 -10.74
C LYS A 236 -2.57 22.62 -9.59
N GLN A 237 -1.54 22.74 -8.75
CA GLN A 237 -1.46 22.01 -7.49
C GLN A 237 -2.43 22.65 -6.49
N VAL A 238 -3.47 21.92 -6.11
CA VAL A 238 -4.60 22.42 -5.30
C VAL A 238 -4.58 21.93 -3.86
N LEU A 239 -3.81 20.87 -3.56
CA LEU A 239 -3.54 20.43 -2.19
C LEU A 239 -2.11 19.86 -2.11
N LYS A 240 -1.29 20.43 -1.22
CA LYS A 240 0.10 20.04 -0.96
C LYS A 240 0.37 20.05 0.54
N LYS A 241 1.30 19.19 0.99
CA LYS A 241 1.80 19.18 2.37
C LYS A 241 3.31 19.36 2.42
N ASP A 242 4.05 18.37 1.93
CA ASP A 242 5.52 18.34 1.93
C ASP A 242 6.02 17.43 0.80
N GLU A 243 7.32 17.13 0.77
CA GLU A 243 7.98 16.34 -0.27
C GLU A 243 7.86 14.81 -0.09
N PHE A 244 7.19 14.35 0.96
CA PHE A 244 6.92 12.92 1.26
C PHE A 244 5.43 12.59 1.30
N THR A 245 4.57 13.60 1.29
CA THR A 245 3.12 13.45 1.40
C THR A 245 2.45 13.75 0.06
N GLY A 246 1.99 12.68 -0.61
CA GLY A 246 1.24 12.78 -1.86
C GLY A 246 -0.26 12.63 -1.66
N ALA A 247 -1.03 12.65 -2.74
CA ALA A 247 -2.43 12.24 -2.73
C ALA A 247 -2.54 10.80 -3.26
N ILE A 248 -3.42 9.99 -2.66
CA ILE A 248 -3.63 8.60 -3.06
C ILE A 248 -5.01 8.35 -3.66
N ASP A 249 -6.01 9.13 -3.25
CA ASP A 249 -7.38 9.02 -3.77
C ASP A 249 -8.09 10.38 -3.73
N ILE A 250 -9.09 10.54 -4.60
CA ILE A 250 -9.98 11.69 -4.72
C ILE A 250 -11.32 11.23 -5.28
N GLN A 251 -12.42 11.70 -4.71
CA GLN A 251 -13.77 11.48 -5.22
C GLN A 251 -14.53 12.81 -5.27
N LEU A 252 -15.23 13.04 -6.37
CA LEU A 252 -16.12 14.20 -6.56
C LEU A 252 -17.54 13.83 -6.14
N ASP A 253 -18.29 14.81 -5.61
CA ASP A 253 -19.74 14.65 -5.47
C ASP A 253 -20.36 14.52 -6.88
N PRO A 254 -21.06 13.41 -7.20
CA PRO A 254 -21.60 13.17 -8.53
C PRO A 254 -22.66 14.21 -8.96
N LYS A 255 -23.29 14.91 -8.03
CA LYS A 255 -24.29 15.97 -8.31
C LYS A 255 -23.65 17.36 -8.33
N ASN A 256 -22.60 17.58 -7.54
CA ASN A 256 -21.91 18.87 -7.44
C ASN A 256 -20.36 18.72 -7.45
N PRO A 257 -19.72 18.69 -8.62
CA PRO A 257 -18.26 18.51 -8.75
C PRO A 257 -17.38 19.59 -8.10
N LYS A 258 -17.95 20.66 -7.54
CA LYS A 258 -17.22 21.60 -6.68
C LYS A 258 -16.92 21.02 -5.30
N VAL A 259 -17.68 20.00 -4.87
CA VAL A 259 -17.47 19.28 -3.63
C VAL A 259 -16.65 18.03 -3.92
N ALA A 260 -15.59 17.81 -3.14
CA ALA A 260 -14.75 16.63 -3.29
C ALA A 260 -14.10 16.23 -1.96
N VAL A 261 -13.78 14.94 -1.82
CA VAL A 261 -13.03 14.38 -0.69
C VAL A 261 -11.73 13.76 -1.22
N ALA A 262 -10.60 14.16 -0.65
CA ALA A 262 -9.25 13.73 -1.05
C ALA A 262 -8.52 13.04 0.11
N ALA A 263 -7.77 12.00 -0.19
CA ALA A 263 -6.89 11.33 0.76
C ALA A 263 -5.42 11.70 0.49
N MET A 264 -4.78 12.31 1.49
CA MET A 264 -3.33 12.56 1.49
C MET A 264 -2.62 11.42 2.21
N TYR A 265 -1.48 10.99 1.68
CA TYR A 265 -0.75 9.81 2.10
C TYR A 265 0.76 10.09 2.13
N GLN A 266 1.32 10.08 3.35
CA GLN A 266 2.75 10.16 3.56
C GLN A 266 3.35 8.76 3.54
N ARG A 267 4.32 8.56 2.65
CA ARG A 267 5.00 7.28 2.49
C ARG A 267 6.46 7.47 2.13
N ASP A 268 7.29 6.52 2.56
CA ASP A 268 8.66 6.36 2.10
C ASP A 268 9.07 4.89 2.17
N ARG A 269 9.82 4.40 1.19
CA ARG A 269 10.28 3.01 1.16
C ARG A 269 11.79 2.95 1.03
N ARG A 270 12.39 2.01 1.77
CA ARG A 270 13.80 1.65 1.74
C ARG A 270 13.94 0.17 1.42
N ALA A 271 15.15 -0.25 1.06
CA ALA A 271 15.42 -1.66 0.81
C ALA A 271 15.10 -2.51 2.06
N TRP A 272 15.33 -1.98 3.25
CA TRP A 272 15.11 -2.67 4.53
C TRP A 272 13.83 -2.26 5.27
N ASN A 273 13.11 -1.22 4.85
CA ASN A 273 11.95 -0.72 5.60
C ASN A 273 10.86 -0.09 4.72
N PHE A 274 9.62 -0.05 5.20
CA PHE A 274 8.53 0.69 4.58
C PHE A 274 7.86 1.53 5.65
N LEU A 275 7.71 2.83 5.38
CA LEU A 275 6.99 3.78 6.19
C LEU A 275 5.69 4.13 5.49
N GLU A 276 4.60 3.66 6.08
CA GLU A 276 3.27 3.54 5.53
C GLU A 276 2.29 4.54 6.12
N SER A 277 2.77 5.54 6.87
CA SER A 277 1.97 6.64 7.43
C SER A 277 2.86 7.81 7.82
N GLY A 278 2.26 8.93 8.21
CA GLY A 278 3.01 10.05 8.77
C GLY A 278 2.22 11.33 8.97
N PRO A 279 2.83 12.36 9.58
CA PRO A 279 2.17 13.61 9.95
C PRO A 279 1.38 14.30 8.84
N GLY A 280 1.75 14.11 7.58
CA GLY A 280 1.03 14.65 6.42
C GLY A 280 -0.22 13.87 5.99
N SER A 281 -0.43 12.66 6.52
CA SER A 281 -1.53 11.77 6.12
C SER A 281 -2.84 12.18 6.80
N ALA A 282 -3.86 12.46 5.99
CA ALA A 282 -5.22 12.74 6.45
C ALA A 282 -6.18 12.81 5.26
N VAL A 283 -7.49 12.79 5.56
CA VAL A 283 -8.53 13.03 4.57
C VAL A 283 -9.02 14.48 4.65
N TYR A 284 -9.17 15.11 3.48
CA TYR A 284 -9.58 16.49 3.32
C TYR A 284 -10.84 16.59 2.48
N ARG A 285 -11.63 17.64 2.69
CA ARG A 285 -12.80 17.97 1.90
C ARG A 285 -12.75 19.41 1.41
N THR A 286 -13.19 19.63 0.17
CA THR A 286 -13.42 20.95 -0.42
C THR A 286 -14.91 21.14 -0.72
N GLU A 287 -15.36 22.38 -0.73
CA GLU A 287 -16.71 22.79 -1.18
C GLU A 287 -16.69 23.80 -2.33
N ASP A 288 -15.51 24.23 -2.74
CA ASP A 288 -15.32 25.38 -3.64
C ASP A 288 -14.48 25.03 -4.87
N GLY A 289 -14.48 23.75 -5.26
CA GLY A 289 -13.79 23.25 -6.44
C GLY A 289 -12.27 23.17 -6.26
N GLY A 290 -11.80 23.03 -5.02
CA GLY A 290 -10.38 22.84 -4.65
C GLY A 290 -9.62 24.13 -4.40
N ASN A 291 -10.32 25.25 -4.19
CA ASN A 291 -9.68 26.51 -3.81
C ASN A 291 -9.31 26.52 -2.32
N SER A 292 -10.10 25.85 -1.48
CA SER A 292 -9.79 25.59 -0.08
C SER A 292 -10.12 24.17 0.34
N TRP A 293 -9.40 23.68 1.36
CA TRP A 293 -9.51 22.32 1.89
C TRP A 293 -9.59 22.34 3.41
N LYS A 294 -10.49 21.54 3.97
CA LYS A 294 -10.64 21.32 5.40
C LYS A 294 -10.36 19.87 5.72
N GLN A 295 -9.54 19.62 6.73
CA GLN A 295 -9.31 18.27 7.23
C GLN A 295 -10.58 17.73 7.89
N ILE A 296 -10.89 16.45 7.66
CA ILE A 296 -11.99 15.75 8.33
C ILE A 296 -11.46 15.18 9.65
N SER A 297 -11.86 15.79 10.77
CA SER A 297 -11.34 15.45 12.12
C SER A 297 -11.89 14.15 12.71
N THR A 298 -12.94 13.58 12.10
CA THR A 298 -13.59 12.33 12.56
C THR A 298 -12.94 11.07 11.98
N LEU A 299 -11.93 11.23 11.13
CA LEU A 299 -11.11 10.15 10.58
C LEU A 299 -9.71 10.15 11.23
N PRO A 300 -9.01 9.00 11.25
CA PRO A 300 -7.61 8.94 11.66
C PRO A 300 -6.73 9.89 10.83
N SER A 301 -5.64 10.36 11.42
CA SER A 301 -4.65 11.21 10.75
C SER A 301 -3.25 10.97 11.32
N GLY A 302 -2.24 11.52 10.65
CA GLY A 302 -0.86 11.42 11.08
C GLY A 302 -0.35 9.98 11.06
N GLU A 303 0.25 9.56 12.17
CA GLU A 303 0.81 8.21 12.33
C GLU A 303 -0.24 7.10 12.42
N SER A 304 -1.52 7.45 12.52
CA SER A 304 -2.62 6.49 12.55
C SER A 304 -3.43 6.48 11.25
N CYS A 305 -2.91 7.11 10.18
CA CYS A 305 -3.54 7.12 8.86
C CYS A 305 -2.53 6.64 7.82
N GLY A 306 -2.72 5.40 7.38
CA GLY A 306 -2.04 4.84 6.23
C GLY A 306 -2.78 5.13 4.94
N ARG A 307 -2.81 4.17 4.01
CA ARG A 307 -3.52 4.34 2.74
C ARG A 307 -5.03 4.42 2.95
N VAL A 308 -5.68 5.33 2.22
CA VAL A 308 -7.14 5.49 2.26
C VAL A 308 -7.73 5.32 0.86
N GLY A 309 -8.77 4.50 0.77
CA GLY A 309 -9.66 4.42 -0.39
C GLY A 309 -11.00 5.11 -0.10
N LEU A 310 -11.53 5.85 -1.06
CA LEU A 310 -12.74 6.65 -0.95
C LEU A 310 -13.76 6.21 -2.01
N ALA A 311 -15.04 6.20 -1.63
CA ALA A 311 -16.13 5.92 -2.57
C ALA A 311 -17.33 6.81 -2.27
N TRP A 312 -17.81 7.54 -3.28
CA TRP A 312 -19.05 8.31 -3.19
C TRP A 312 -20.21 7.50 -3.74
N ALA A 313 -21.30 7.37 -2.99
CA ALA A 313 -22.47 6.66 -3.48
C ALA A 313 -23.15 7.45 -4.62
N LYS A 314 -23.36 6.79 -5.76
CA LYS A 314 -24.07 7.39 -6.91
C LYS A 314 -25.56 7.62 -6.61
N SER A 315 -26.17 6.77 -5.79
CA SER A 315 -27.60 6.83 -5.45
C SER A 315 -27.97 7.97 -4.50
N ASP A 316 -27.10 8.27 -3.53
CA ASP A 316 -27.27 9.35 -2.57
C ASP A 316 -25.95 10.06 -2.33
N ASN A 317 -25.86 11.31 -2.77
CA ASN A 317 -24.65 12.10 -2.64
C ASN A 317 -24.35 12.55 -1.20
N LYS A 318 -25.17 12.18 -0.21
CA LYS A 318 -24.82 12.32 1.22
C LYS A 318 -23.96 11.17 1.73
N ILE A 319 -23.94 10.03 1.03
CA ILE A 319 -23.23 8.84 1.49
C ILE A 319 -21.83 8.78 0.88
N VAL A 320 -20.82 8.79 1.74
CA VAL A 320 -19.41 8.62 1.36
C VAL A 320 -18.79 7.55 2.25
N TYR A 321 -18.01 6.66 1.67
CA TYR A 321 -17.26 5.65 2.40
C TYR A 321 -15.76 5.97 2.37
N ALA A 322 -15.09 5.68 3.47
CA ALA A 322 -13.63 5.72 3.56
C ALA A 322 -13.13 4.39 4.16
N PHE A 323 -12.26 3.71 3.43
CA PHE A 323 -11.53 2.53 3.88
C PHE A 323 -10.13 2.96 4.25
N VAL A 324 -9.78 2.87 5.53
CA VAL A 324 -8.58 3.48 6.11
C VAL A 324 -7.69 2.39 6.69
N GLU A 325 -6.48 2.25 6.16
CA GLU A 325 -5.40 1.54 6.84
C GLU A 325 -4.99 2.35 8.08
N ASN A 326 -5.07 1.77 9.27
CA ASN A 326 -4.75 2.48 10.52
C ASN A 326 -3.57 1.81 11.23
N PRO A 327 -2.32 2.18 10.92
CA PRO A 327 -1.14 1.61 11.58
C PRO A 327 -0.94 2.14 13.01
N GLY A 328 -1.89 2.91 13.55
CA GLY A 328 -1.87 3.36 14.93
C GLY A 328 -1.91 2.18 15.92
N LYS A 329 -1.37 2.36 17.12
CA LYS A 329 -1.40 1.32 18.15
C LYS A 329 -2.82 0.87 18.44
N ASN A 330 -3.02 -0.43 18.51
CA ASN A 330 -4.29 -1.00 18.88
C ASN A 330 -4.58 -0.75 20.37
N GLU A 331 -5.82 -0.39 20.71
CA GLU A 331 -6.25 -0.18 22.11
C GLU A 331 -6.38 -1.52 22.87
N GLY A 332 -6.30 -2.67 22.19
CA GLY A 332 -6.23 -3.99 22.80
C GLY A 332 -6.31 -5.14 21.80
N TRP A 333 -6.12 -6.36 22.30
CA TRP A 333 -5.98 -7.61 21.53
C TRP A 333 -7.28 -8.16 20.86
N GLY A 334 -8.34 -7.36 20.72
CA GLY A 334 -9.62 -7.77 20.09
C GLY A 334 -10.17 -9.11 20.59
N ASP A 335 -10.50 -10.00 19.65
CA ASP A 335 -11.03 -11.36 19.89
C ASP A 335 -9.98 -12.46 19.63
N GLU A 336 -8.68 -12.12 19.58
CA GLU A 336 -7.62 -13.09 19.20
C GLU A 336 -7.62 -14.36 20.07
N ASP A 337 -7.95 -14.22 21.35
CA ASP A 337 -8.03 -15.35 22.27
C ASP A 337 -9.25 -16.27 22.00
N GLU A 338 -10.31 -15.77 21.38
CA GLU A 338 -11.53 -16.54 21.10
C GLU A 338 -11.34 -17.54 19.95
N ARG A 339 -10.40 -17.24 19.04
CA ARG A 339 -10.00 -18.11 17.93
C ARG A 339 -8.87 -19.07 18.32
N THR A 340 -8.31 -18.90 19.51
CA THR A 340 -7.21 -19.71 20.00
C THR A 340 -7.74 -20.98 20.67
N ARG A 341 -7.27 -22.15 20.21
CA ARG A 341 -7.65 -23.46 20.78
C ARG A 341 -7.42 -23.49 22.30
N SER A 342 -8.25 -24.28 22.99
CA SER A 342 -8.05 -24.61 24.39
C SER A 342 -6.66 -25.22 24.61
N GLY A 343 -6.06 -24.98 25.78
CA GLY A 343 -4.72 -25.47 26.11
C GLY A 343 -3.56 -24.66 25.52
N VAL A 344 -3.82 -23.48 24.94
CA VAL A 344 -2.76 -22.56 24.49
C VAL A 344 -2.73 -21.33 25.41
N LEU A 345 -1.57 -21.07 26.00
CA LEU A 345 -1.29 -19.80 26.67
C LEU A 345 -0.84 -18.78 25.62
N THR A 346 -1.58 -17.68 25.47
CA THR A 346 -1.21 -16.55 24.60
C THR A 346 -0.56 -15.44 25.44
N PRO A 347 0.19 -14.51 24.82
CA PRO A 347 0.73 -13.37 25.56
C PRO A 347 -0.36 -12.52 26.24
N ARG A 348 -1.54 -12.39 25.62
CA ARG A 348 -2.70 -11.72 26.24
C ARG A 348 -3.20 -12.47 27.47
N ARG A 349 -3.37 -13.79 27.39
CA ARG A 349 -3.77 -14.62 28.55
C ARG A 349 -2.73 -14.51 29.65
N PHE A 350 -1.44 -14.53 29.31
CA PHE A 350 -0.34 -14.33 30.25
C PHE A 350 -0.45 -13.02 31.03
N LEU A 351 -0.78 -11.90 30.36
CA LEU A 351 -0.95 -10.60 31.03
C LEU A 351 -2.06 -10.58 32.09
N LYS A 352 -2.96 -11.56 32.10
CA LYS A 352 -4.06 -11.70 33.08
C LYS A 352 -3.72 -12.63 34.24
N LEU A 353 -2.57 -13.31 34.21
CA LEU A 353 -2.19 -14.28 35.24
C LEU A 353 -1.52 -13.58 36.41
N ASP A 354 -1.90 -13.99 37.62
CA ASP A 354 -1.04 -13.81 38.79
C ASP A 354 -0.04 -14.98 38.92
N ALA A 355 0.88 -14.87 39.88
CA ALA A 355 1.92 -15.87 40.10
C ALA A 355 1.35 -17.25 40.44
N LYS A 356 0.21 -17.32 41.14
CA LYS A 356 -0.43 -18.58 41.51
C LYS A 356 -1.07 -19.23 40.29
N MET A 357 -1.85 -18.47 39.52
CA MET A 357 -2.47 -18.93 38.29
C MET A 357 -1.45 -19.45 37.29
N PHE A 358 -0.31 -18.75 37.12
CA PHE A 358 0.76 -19.22 36.23
C PHE A 358 1.37 -20.55 36.66
N GLN A 359 1.55 -20.77 37.97
CA GLN A 359 2.08 -22.03 38.52
C GLN A 359 1.10 -23.21 38.43
N GLU A 360 -0.20 -22.94 38.33
CA GLU A 360 -1.25 -23.98 38.21
C GLU A 360 -1.47 -24.44 36.75
N ILE A 361 -0.91 -23.76 35.76
CA ILE A 361 -1.01 -24.17 34.35
C ILE A 361 -0.21 -25.45 34.11
N GLU A 362 -0.80 -26.38 33.35
CA GLU A 362 -0.14 -27.63 32.96
C GLU A 362 1.23 -27.38 32.32
N LYS A 363 2.26 -28.08 32.82
CA LYS A 363 3.65 -27.90 32.39
C LYS A 363 3.85 -27.92 30.86
N PRO A 364 3.23 -28.83 30.07
CA PRO A 364 3.38 -28.81 28.61
C PRO A 364 2.88 -27.52 27.92
N VAL A 365 1.83 -26.90 28.47
CA VAL A 365 1.31 -25.61 27.96
C VAL A 365 2.31 -24.50 28.24
N LEU A 366 2.85 -24.46 29.45
CA LEU A 366 3.90 -23.52 29.82
C LEU A 366 5.16 -23.72 28.99
N GLU A 367 5.62 -24.95 28.78
CA GLU A 367 6.80 -25.26 27.96
C GLU A 367 6.62 -24.79 26.51
N THR A 368 5.44 -24.99 25.93
CA THR A 368 5.12 -24.53 24.57
C THR A 368 5.19 -23.00 24.48
N PHE A 369 4.57 -22.29 25.42
CA PHE A 369 4.62 -20.83 25.49
C PHE A 369 6.06 -20.34 25.73
N TRP A 370 6.78 -20.97 26.65
CA TRP A 370 8.13 -20.59 27.04
C TRP A 370 9.11 -20.75 25.88
N LYS A 371 9.03 -21.88 25.15
CA LYS A 371 9.85 -22.11 23.95
C LYS A 371 9.60 -21.06 22.87
N ALA A 372 8.35 -20.63 22.70
CA ALA A 372 8.01 -19.59 21.74
C ALA A 372 8.63 -18.24 22.14
N TYR A 373 8.40 -17.78 23.38
CA TYR A 373 8.63 -16.37 23.72
C TYR A 373 9.87 -16.10 24.58
N ALA A 374 10.30 -17.04 25.43
CA ALA A 374 11.39 -16.80 26.38
C ALA A 374 12.78 -17.09 25.79
N PRO A 375 13.84 -16.42 26.30
CA PRO A 375 15.24 -16.72 25.98
C PRO A 375 15.61 -18.18 26.24
N ALA A 376 16.49 -18.76 25.43
CA ALA A 376 16.89 -20.17 25.53
C ALA A 376 17.64 -20.50 26.84
N ASP A 377 18.32 -19.53 27.42
CA ASP A 377 19.03 -19.62 28.70
C ASP A 377 18.10 -19.46 29.92
N ALA A 378 16.87 -19.00 29.71
CA ALA A 378 15.86 -18.91 30.75
C ALA A 378 15.17 -20.27 30.93
N LYS A 379 15.50 -21.02 31.98
CA LYS A 379 14.81 -22.29 32.26
C LYS A 379 13.44 -22.03 32.92
N LEU A 380 12.39 -22.67 32.39
CA LEU A 380 11.04 -22.57 32.94
C LEU A 380 10.97 -23.05 34.40
N ASP A 381 11.67 -24.14 34.74
CA ASP A 381 11.67 -24.69 36.09
C ASP A 381 12.26 -23.70 37.13
N ASP A 382 13.30 -22.94 36.76
CA ASP A 382 13.89 -21.91 37.63
C ASP A 382 12.92 -20.74 37.85
N VAL A 383 12.14 -20.38 36.83
CA VAL A 383 11.10 -19.36 36.91
C VAL A 383 9.95 -19.81 37.82
N LEU A 384 9.48 -21.05 37.67
CA LEU A 384 8.45 -21.61 38.54
C LEU A 384 8.91 -21.68 40.00
N ALA A 385 10.15 -22.10 40.25
CA ALA A 385 10.73 -22.10 41.59
C ALA A 385 10.87 -20.67 42.16
N GLY A 386 11.31 -19.72 41.35
CA GLY A 386 11.45 -18.31 41.75
C GLY A 386 10.12 -17.66 42.12
N LEU A 387 9.06 -17.93 41.35
CA LEU A 387 7.70 -17.48 41.66
C LEU A 387 7.17 -18.12 42.95
N LYS A 388 7.40 -19.43 43.14
CA LYS A 388 6.99 -20.17 44.34
C LYS A 388 7.64 -19.64 45.60
N ASP A 389 8.93 -19.33 45.53
CA ASP A 389 9.72 -18.80 46.65
C ASP A 389 9.51 -17.29 46.89
N GLY A 390 8.69 -16.62 46.06
CA GLY A 390 8.47 -15.17 46.12
C GLY A 390 9.70 -14.33 45.72
N LYS A 391 10.72 -14.96 45.10
CA LYS A 391 11.94 -14.30 44.61
C LYS A 391 11.75 -13.65 43.25
N MET A 392 10.63 -13.93 42.59
CA MET A 392 10.28 -13.42 41.26
C MET A 392 8.81 -13.02 41.25
N THR A 393 8.47 -12.00 40.48
CA THR A 393 7.11 -11.56 40.20
C THR A 393 6.71 -11.86 38.75
N MET A 394 5.42 -11.83 38.42
CA MET A 394 4.98 -11.93 37.02
C MET A 394 5.53 -10.80 36.13
N ALA A 395 5.84 -9.63 36.72
CA ALA A 395 6.50 -8.55 36.00
C ALA A 395 7.95 -8.91 35.62
N ASP A 396 8.68 -9.60 36.50
CA ASP A 396 10.03 -10.10 36.20
C ASP A 396 10.00 -11.18 35.11
N VAL A 397 9.00 -12.09 35.16
CA VAL A 397 8.79 -13.10 34.12
C VAL A 397 8.50 -12.44 32.77
N LYS A 398 7.62 -11.43 32.76
CA LYS A 398 7.31 -10.62 31.57
C LYS A 398 8.58 -9.97 31.01
N ALA A 399 9.36 -9.29 31.86
CA ALA A 399 10.60 -8.64 31.47
C ALA A 399 11.60 -9.64 30.88
N LYS A 400 11.68 -10.86 31.43
CA LYS A 400 12.54 -11.93 30.93
C LYS A 400 12.12 -12.40 29.54
N ILE A 401 10.82 -12.51 29.28
CA ILE A 401 10.28 -12.83 27.95
C ILE A 401 10.63 -11.73 26.94
N GLU A 402 10.49 -10.47 27.33
CA GLU A 402 10.75 -9.31 26.47
C GLU A 402 12.22 -9.18 26.01
N VAL A 403 13.16 -9.83 26.70
CA VAL A 403 14.57 -9.92 26.25
C VAL A 403 14.70 -10.59 24.88
N LYS A 404 13.97 -11.68 24.63
CA LYS A 404 13.95 -12.36 23.32
C LYS A 404 12.84 -11.80 22.43
N SER A 405 11.68 -11.55 23.02
CA SER A 405 10.45 -11.22 22.30
C SER A 405 9.93 -9.84 22.74
N PRO A 406 10.57 -8.73 22.32
CA PRO A 406 10.25 -7.38 22.81
C PRO A 406 8.82 -6.93 22.50
N ASN A 407 8.18 -7.54 21.49
CA ASN A 407 6.80 -7.27 21.09
C ASN A 407 5.81 -8.35 21.53
N ALA A 408 6.22 -9.31 22.36
CA ALA A 408 5.34 -10.41 22.77
C ALA A 408 4.03 -9.90 23.39
N PHE A 409 4.09 -8.77 24.09
CA PHE A 409 2.95 -8.18 24.81
C PHE A 409 2.41 -6.89 24.16
N ASP A 410 2.78 -6.63 22.90
CA ASP A 410 2.21 -5.53 22.11
C ASP A 410 0.96 -6.04 21.37
N PRO A 411 -0.24 -5.47 21.57
CA PRO A 411 -1.46 -5.84 20.85
C PRO A 411 -1.42 -5.51 19.35
N GLY A 412 -0.31 -4.94 18.87
CA GLY A 412 -0.07 -4.64 17.47
C GLY A 412 -0.71 -3.32 17.04
N GLN A 413 -0.89 -3.19 15.73
CA GLN A 413 -1.52 -2.03 15.10
C GLN A 413 -3.02 -2.25 14.91
N ASN A 414 -3.80 -1.18 14.75
CA ASN A 414 -5.18 -1.33 14.32
C ASN A 414 -5.21 -1.99 12.92
N ALA A 415 -6.26 -2.77 12.68
CA ALA A 415 -6.51 -3.32 11.36
C ALA A 415 -7.21 -2.29 10.46
N ASP A 416 -7.51 -2.65 9.22
CA ASP A 416 -8.21 -1.76 8.29
C ASP A 416 -9.61 -1.40 8.81
N GLU A 417 -9.99 -0.13 8.67
CA GLU A 417 -11.21 0.42 9.23
C GLU A 417 -12.14 0.96 8.14
N LEU A 418 -13.44 0.63 8.22
CA LEU A 418 -14.45 1.20 7.34
C LEU A 418 -15.21 2.30 8.04
N TYR A 419 -15.31 3.43 7.36
CA TYR A 419 -16.05 4.59 7.80
C TYR A 419 -17.14 4.95 6.80
N LYS A 420 -18.25 5.49 7.32
CA LYS A 420 -19.37 5.99 6.53
C LYS A 420 -19.71 7.39 6.96
N SER A 421 -19.87 8.27 5.98
CA SER A 421 -20.49 9.58 6.11
C SER A 421 -21.94 9.51 5.64
N THR A 422 -22.81 10.29 6.29
CA THR A 422 -24.20 10.53 5.88
C THR A 422 -24.49 12.01 5.64
N ASP A 423 -23.45 12.83 5.53
CA ASP A 423 -23.52 14.29 5.39
C ASP A 423 -22.66 14.83 4.23
N GLY A 424 -22.34 13.98 3.25
CA GLY A 424 -21.57 14.32 2.07
C GLY A 424 -20.07 14.47 2.35
N GLY A 425 -19.55 13.66 3.28
CA GLY A 425 -18.13 13.60 3.64
C GLY A 425 -17.66 14.68 4.60
N LYS A 426 -18.55 15.37 5.32
CA LYS A 426 -18.15 16.36 6.33
C LYS A 426 -17.71 15.68 7.61
N THR A 427 -18.43 14.64 8.02
CA THR A 427 -18.09 13.77 9.15
C THR A 427 -18.26 12.32 8.79
N PHE A 428 -17.53 11.45 9.48
CA PHE A 428 -17.53 10.01 9.29
C PHE A 428 -17.69 9.29 10.62
N ALA A 429 -18.52 8.26 10.63
CA ALA A 429 -18.62 7.32 11.74
C ALA A 429 -17.97 5.99 11.35
N LYS A 430 -17.21 5.39 12.27
CA LYS A 430 -16.65 4.05 12.09
C LYS A 430 -17.81 3.05 12.02
N VAL A 431 -17.87 2.27 10.95
CA VAL A 431 -18.89 1.23 10.74
C VAL A 431 -18.39 -0.10 11.31
N THR A 432 -17.16 -0.48 10.99
CA THR A 432 -16.55 -1.73 11.44
C THR A 432 -15.03 -1.66 11.39
N LYS A 433 -14.38 -2.58 12.11
CA LYS A 433 -12.98 -2.96 11.91
C LYS A 433 -12.95 -4.26 11.11
N PHE A 434 -12.21 -4.30 10.02
CA PHE A 434 -11.92 -5.56 9.35
C PHE A 434 -10.69 -6.16 10.03
N GLY A 435 -10.81 -7.32 10.67
CA GLY A 435 -9.63 -8.07 11.15
C GLY A 435 -8.80 -8.64 9.99
N GLU A 436 -7.96 -9.67 10.24
CA GLU A 436 -7.27 -10.48 9.20
C GLU A 436 -8.24 -11.25 8.25
N ILE A 437 -9.48 -10.81 8.09
CA ILE A 437 -10.47 -11.41 7.19
C ILE A 437 -10.18 -10.88 5.78
N GLY A 438 -9.36 -11.65 5.07
CA GLY A 438 -9.03 -11.41 3.67
C GLY A 438 -10.25 -11.43 2.76
N GLY A 439 -10.19 -10.58 1.74
CA GLY A 439 -10.98 -10.68 0.53
C GLY A 439 -12.39 -10.09 0.63
N TYR A 440 -12.67 -9.11 -0.22
CA TYR A 440 -14.03 -8.77 -0.59
C TYR A 440 -14.58 -9.91 -1.46
N TYR A 441 -15.59 -10.63 -0.98
CA TYR A 441 -16.43 -11.48 -1.81
C TYR A 441 -17.66 -10.68 -2.22
N TYR A 442 -17.86 -10.49 -3.51
CA TYR A 442 -19.17 -10.14 -4.05
C TYR A 442 -19.84 -11.46 -4.41
N GLU A 443 -20.79 -11.92 -3.60
CA GLU A 443 -21.76 -12.90 -4.09
C GLU A 443 -22.68 -12.17 -5.07
N ARG A 444 -22.65 -12.57 -6.35
CA ARG A 444 -23.78 -12.34 -7.23
C ARG A 444 -24.90 -13.25 -6.72
N VAL A 445 -25.96 -12.64 -6.19
CA VAL A 445 -27.26 -13.30 -6.04
C VAL A 445 -27.90 -13.46 -7.41
#